data_AF-A0A8C5J806-F1
#
_entry.id   AF-A0A8C5J806-F1
#
_cell.length_a   1.000
_cell.length_b   1.000
_cell.length_c   1.000
_cell.angle_alpha   90.00
_cell.angle_beta   90.00
_cell.angle_gamma   90.00
#
_symmetry.space_group_name_H-M   'P 1'
#
loop_
_entity.id
_entity.type
_entity.pdbx_description
1 polymer ?
#
loop_
_entity_poly.entity_id
_entity_poly.type
_entity_poly.pdbx_seq_one_letter_code
_entity_poly.pdbx_strand_id
1 'polypeptide(L)'
;MAGALLAAHRGSLPGDAGLPFTGKEISMDGDLVIGGLFPVHEKGVGSEDCGKINEHRGIQRLEAMLFALDEINRDGSILPGVKLGAHILDTCSKDTYALEQSLDFVRASLTRVDGSEHICPDGSYAVHDDVPTAITGVIGGSYSDVSIQVANLLRLFQIPQISYASTSAKLSDKSRYDYFARTVPPDFYQAKAMAEILRFFNWTYVSTVASEGDYGETGIEAFEQEARMRNICIATSEKVGRSMNKKTYDGVVRALLQKPNARVVVLFTRSEDARELLAAAQRANVSFMWVASDGWGALESVVAGSEAVAEGAITIELAAYPIKEFASYFRSLHPYNNSRNPWFREFWEQKFRCSFHTQDCSRYSLKTGKFEPESKITFVVNAVYAMAHSLHNMHRTLCPNSTKLCDAMKPVNGKRFYKDFILNVNFDAPFRPADTESVVRFDRYGDGIGRYNIFNYHHMDGRYRYQKTRKCPENFNEAKFIGFTMYTTCIIWLAFLPIFYVTSSDYRVQTTTMCISVSLSGTVVLGCLFTPKLHIILFQPQKNVASHRVGTARFSVAAASSSQSHGSASPYVPTVCNGREVVDSTTSSL
;
A
#
# COMPACT_ATOMS: atom_id res chain seq x y z
N MET A 1 32.37 -19.90 60.47
CA MET A 1 31.17 -19.78 61.32
C MET A 1 30.16 -18.91 60.59
N ALA A 2 29.35 -19.31 59.60
CA ALA A 2 28.75 -20.59 59.22
C ALA A 2 27.99 -21.26 60.38
N GLY A 3 26.66 -21.14 60.40
CA GLY A 3 25.79 -21.92 61.28
C GLY A 3 24.43 -21.28 61.62
N ALA A 4 23.39 -21.74 60.92
CA ALA A 4 22.06 -22.07 61.43
C ALA A 4 21.12 -20.95 61.98
N LEU A 5 20.04 -20.71 61.24
CA LEU A 5 18.67 -20.88 61.75
C LEU A 5 17.69 -21.11 60.60
N LEU A 6 17.33 -22.38 60.43
CA LEU A 6 16.30 -22.93 59.55
C LEU A 6 15.14 -23.41 60.44
N ALA A 7 13.93 -23.42 59.85
CA ALA A 7 12.64 -23.93 60.33
C ALA A 7 11.84 -22.96 61.23
N ALA A 8 10.54 -22.72 61.03
CA ALA A 8 9.52 -23.47 60.29
C ALA A 8 8.36 -22.56 59.85
N HIS A 9 7.87 -22.73 58.62
CA HIS A 9 6.42 -22.70 58.38
C HIS A 9 6.10 -23.53 57.14
N ARG A 10 5.55 -24.73 57.38
CA ARG A 10 4.83 -25.51 56.39
C ARG A 10 3.51 -24.80 56.10
N GLY A 11 3.40 -24.23 54.91
CA GLY A 11 2.15 -23.79 54.29
C GLY A 11 2.07 -24.43 52.91
N SER A 12 1.05 -25.25 52.71
CA SER A 12 0.67 -25.95 51.49
C SER A 12 0.78 -25.10 50.22
N LEU A 13 1.47 -25.63 49.20
CA LEU A 13 1.52 -25.13 47.83
C LEU A 13 0.10 -25.10 47.22
N PRO A 14 -0.39 -23.96 46.72
CA PRO A 14 -1.42 -23.96 45.68
C PRO A 14 -0.70 -24.18 44.35
N GLY A 15 -1.04 -25.28 43.69
CA GLY A 15 -0.66 -25.53 42.31
C GLY A 15 -1.27 -24.53 41.34
N ASP A 16 -0.50 -24.27 40.29
CA ASP A 16 -0.98 -23.98 38.94
C ASP A 16 -1.94 -22.80 38.77
N ALA A 17 -1.44 -21.59 39.04
CA ALA A 17 -1.98 -20.39 38.44
C ALA A 17 -1.35 -20.21 37.05
N GLY A 18 -1.82 -21.00 36.07
CA GLY A 18 -1.53 -20.77 34.67
C GLY A 18 -1.97 -19.35 34.26
N LEU A 19 -1.07 -18.59 33.65
CA LEU A 19 -1.35 -17.29 33.04
C LEU A 19 -2.55 -17.41 32.07
N PRO A 20 -3.63 -16.61 32.23
CA PRO A 20 -4.79 -16.69 31.36
C PRO A 20 -4.55 -15.83 30.11
N PHE A 21 -3.67 -16.26 29.21
CA PHE A 21 -3.52 -15.65 27.88
C PHE A 21 -3.15 -16.72 26.86
N THR A 22 -4.09 -17.57 26.49
CA THR A 22 -4.01 -18.35 25.24
C THR A 22 -4.84 -17.63 24.18
N GLY A 23 -4.25 -16.59 23.58
CA GLY A 23 -4.80 -16.00 22.36
C GLY A 23 -4.91 -17.06 21.27
N LYS A 24 -5.95 -16.99 20.43
CA LYS A 24 -6.04 -17.86 19.25
C LYS A 24 -4.87 -17.53 18.31
N GLU A 25 -4.19 -18.54 17.79
CA GLU A 25 -3.11 -18.40 16.82
C GLU A 25 -3.11 -19.58 15.82
N ILE A 26 -2.43 -19.41 14.69
CA ILE A 26 -2.16 -20.53 13.77
C ILE A 26 -0.69 -20.88 13.89
N SER A 27 -0.41 -22.11 14.29
CA SER A 27 0.94 -22.69 14.27
C SER A 27 0.99 -23.87 13.30
N MET A 28 1.96 -23.85 12.39
CA MET A 28 2.21 -24.88 11.40
C MET A 28 3.69 -25.21 11.37
N ASP A 29 4.02 -26.48 11.62
CA ASP A 29 5.40 -26.94 11.63
C ASP A 29 6.02 -26.96 10.22
N GLY A 30 7.27 -26.51 10.16
CA GLY A 30 8.13 -26.59 8.98
C GLY A 30 9.60 -26.44 9.35
N ASP A 31 10.48 -26.73 8.39
CA ASP A 31 11.93 -26.56 8.56
C ASP A 31 12.31 -25.10 8.76
N LEU A 32 11.54 -24.20 8.14
CA LEU A 32 11.61 -22.75 8.33
C LEU A 32 10.19 -22.22 8.59
N VAL A 33 10.02 -21.40 9.62
CA VAL A 33 8.72 -20.85 10.02
C VAL A 33 8.61 -19.37 9.65
N ILE A 34 7.51 -19.00 8.99
CA ILE A 34 7.21 -17.63 8.58
C ILE A 34 6.13 -17.06 9.50
N GLY A 35 6.41 -15.92 10.14
CA GLY A 35 5.43 -15.19 10.93
C GLY A 35 4.38 -14.53 10.04
N GLY A 36 3.13 -14.42 10.52
CA GLY A 36 2.02 -13.80 9.80
C GLY A 36 1.27 -12.79 10.67
N LEU A 37 0.94 -11.61 10.13
CA LEU A 37 0.13 -10.61 10.83
C LEU A 37 -1.02 -10.13 9.95
N PHE A 38 -2.25 -10.37 10.41
CA PHE A 38 -3.48 -10.00 9.71
C PHE A 38 -4.45 -9.28 10.64
N PRO A 39 -5.26 -8.33 10.14
CA PRO A 39 -6.35 -7.73 10.90
C PRO A 39 -7.56 -8.66 10.84
N VAL A 40 -7.49 -9.79 11.54
CA VAL A 40 -8.57 -10.80 11.55
C VAL A 40 -9.82 -10.19 12.17
N HIS A 41 -9.65 -9.38 13.22
CA HIS A 41 -10.72 -8.57 13.78
C HIS A 41 -10.54 -7.07 13.46
N GLU A 42 -11.68 -6.38 13.41
CA GLU A 42 -11.79 -4.94 13.57
C GLU A 42 -11.31 -4.54 14.98
N LYS A 43 -11.10 -3.25 15.19
CA LYS A 43 -10.75 -2.73 16.50
C LYS A 43 -11.94 -2.90 17.47
N GLY A 44 -11.67 -3.35 18.70
CA GLY A 44 -12.68 -3.43 19.74
C GLY A 44 -13.19 -2.06 20.21
N VAL A 45 -14.40 -2.04 20.78
CA VAL A 45 -15.06 -0.82 21.28
C VAL A 45 -15.00 -0.82 22.80
N GLY A 46 -14.60 0.32 23.39
CA GLY A 46 -14.51 0.45 24.85
C GLY A 46 -13.33 -0.33 25.43
N SER A 47 -13.62 -1.34 26.25
CA SER A 47 -12.62 -2.16 26.96
C SER A 47 -12.20 -3.43 26.20
N GLU A 48 -12.86 -3.77 25.10
CA GLU A 48 -12.49 -4.92 24.27
C GLU A 48 -11.34 -4.54 23.33
N ASP A 49 -10.33 -5.41 23.21
CA ASP A 49 -9.20 -5.18 22.29
C ASP A 49 -9.57 -5.44 20.83
N CYS A 50 -10.35 -6.49 20.59
CA CYS A 50 -10.73 -6.99 19.28
C CYS A 50 -12.24 -6.89 19.11
N GLY A 51 -12.67 -6.45 17.93
CA GLY A 51 -14.07 -6.28 17.55
C GLY A 51 -14.58 -7.42 16.68
N LYS A 52 -15.40 -7.08 15.68
CA LYS A 52 -16.00 -8.05 14.75
C LYS A 52 -14.96 -8.64 13.79
N ILE A 53 -15.27 -9.79 13.20
CA ILE A 53 -14.41 -10.39 12.16
C ILE A 53 -14.38 -9.49 10.93
N ASN A 54 -13.18 -9.20 10.45
CA ASN A 54 -12.96 -8.57 9.16
C ASN A 54 -12.95 -9.63 8.05
N GLU A 55 -14.11 -9.86 7.45
CA GLU A 55 -14.31 -10.93 6.45
C GLU A 55 -13.36 -10.80 5.25
N HIS A 56 -13.13 -9.59 4.76
CA HIS A 56 -12.35 -9.36 3.54
C HIS A 56 -10.87 -9.16 3.85
N ARG A 57 -10.51 -8.17 4.67
CA ARG A 57 -9.10 -7.81 4.90
C ARG A 57 -8.41 -8.71 5.93
N GLY A 58 -9.19 -9.37 6.78
CA GLY A 58 -8.72 -10.35 7.75
C GLY A 58 -8.70 -11.75 7.14
N ILE A 59 -9.87 -12.37 7.09
CA ILE A 59 -10.01 -13.80 6.76
C ILE A 59 -9.53 -14.12 5.34
N GLN A 60 -9.94 -13.39 4.29
CA GLN A 60 -9.46 -13.72 2.94
C GLN A 60 -7.94 -13.54 2.81
N ARG A 61 -7.34 -12.53 3.43
CA ARG A 61 -5.88 -12.31 3.36
C ARG A 61 -5.11 -13.36 4.14
N LEU A 62 -5.57 -13.72 5.33
CA LEU A 62 -4.99 -14.82 6.11
C LEU A 62 -5.03 -16.12 5.30
N GLU A 63 -6.20 -16.44 4.73
CA GLU A 63 -6.38 -17.63 3.89
C GLU A 63 -5.54 -17.57 2.60
N ALA A 64 -5.25 -16.38 2.07
CA ALA A 64 -4.34 -16.22 0.93
C ALA A 64 -2.89 -16.54 1.27
N MET A 65 -2.44 -16.26 2.51
CA MET A 65 -1.12 -16.70 2.98
C MET A 65 -1.07 -18.23 3.13
N LEU A 66 -2.09 -18.83 3.73
CA LEU A 66 -2.18 -20.30 3.86
C LEU A 66 -2.22 -20.99 2.48
N PHE A 67 -3.01 -20.45 1.55
CA PHE A 67 -3.03 -20.88 0.16
C PHE A 67 -1.65 -20.79 -0.50
N ALA A 68 -0.95 -19.67 -0.36
CA ALA A 68 0.37 -19.49 -0.96
C ALA A 68 1.38 -20.49 -0.40
N LEU A 69 1.39 -20.72 0.92
CA LEU A 69 2.26 -21.69 1.58
C LEU A 69 1.96 -23.13 1.12
N ASP A 70 0.68 -23.48 0.98
CA ASP A 70 0.28 -24.80 0.47
C ASP A 70 0.79 -25.03 -0.95
N GLU A 71 0.71 -24.01 -1.82
CA GLU A 71 1.19 -24.10 -3.21
C GLU A 71 2.72 -24.19 -3.27
N ILE A 72 3.43 -23.38 -2.49
CA ILE A 72 4.91 -23.41 -2.42
C ILE A 72 5.39 -24.77 -1.91
N ASN A 73 4.77 -25.31 -0.87
CA ASN A 73 5.14 -26.62 -0.31
C ASN A 73 4.82 -27.81 -1.25
N ARG A 74 3.99 -27.61 -2.29
CA ARG A 74 3.71 -28.62 -3.32
C ARG A 74 4.57 -28.46 -4.57
N ASP A 75 5.16 -27.29 -4.78
CA ASP A 75 5.94 -26.98 -5.97
C ASP A 75 7.37 -27.55 -5.85
N GLY A 76 7.74 -28.42 -6.80
CA GLY A 76 9.07 -29.03 -6.83
C GLY A 76 10.19 -28.10 -7.32
N SER A 77 9.88 -26.90 -7.80
CA SER A 77 10.84 -25.94 -8.36
C SER A 77 11.34 -24.91 -7.33
N ILE A 78 10.56 -24.64 -6.29
CA ILE A 78 10.87 -23.66 -5.25
C ILE A 78 11.02 -24.37 -3.90
N LEU A 79 12.14 -24.14 -3.22
CA LEU A 79 12.49 -24.78 -1.94
C LEU A 79 12.31 -26.33 -1.91
N PRO A 80 12.76 -27.09 -2.93
CA PRO A 80 12.62 -28.55 -2.88
C PRO A 80 13.39 -29.11 -1.68
N GLY A 81 12.71 -29.86 -0.82
CA GLY A 81 13.31 -30.47 0.37
C GLY A 81 13.35 -29.58 1.63
N VAL A 82 12.76 -28.39 1.59
CA VAL A 82 12.57 -27.49 2.75
C VAL A 82 11.09 -27.13 2.85
N LYS A 83 10.42 -27.57 3.93
CA LYS A 83 9.02 -27.25 4.17
C LYS A 83 8.87 -25.92 4.90
N LEU A 84 8.04 -25.03 4.38
CA LEU A 84 7.67 -23.78 5.05
C LEU A 84 6.51 -24.00 6.03
N GLY A 85 6.74 -23.63 7.28
CA GLY A 85 5.74 -23.51 8.33
C GLY A 85 5.24 -22.08 8.50
N ALA A 86 4.29 -21.89 9.42
CA ALA A 86 3.69 -20.58 9.67
C ALA A 86 3.39 -20.37 11.15
N HIS A 87 3.54 -19.12 11.62
CA HIS A 87 3.03 -18.68 12.92
C HIS A 87 2.23 -17.39 12.70
N ILE A 88 0.90 -17.49 12.64
CA ILE A 88 0.03 -16.38 12.25
C ILE A 88 -0.75 -15.85 13.45
N LEU A 89 -0.67 -14.54 13.65
CA LEU A 89 -1.27 -13.80 14.74
C LEU A 89 -2.26 -12.75 14.23
N ASP A 90 -3.24 -12.44 15.07
CA ASP A 90 -4.17 -11.35 14.83
C ASP A 90 -3.61 -10.01 15.32
N THR A 91 -3.89 -8.94 14.60
CA THR A 91 -3.52 -7.57 14.94
C THR A 91 -4.68 -6.78 15.54
N CYS A 92 -5.91 -7.28 15.45
CA CYS A 92 -7.15 -6.60 15.88
C CYS A 92 -7.26 -5.15 15.37
N SER A 93 -6.66 -4.87 14.22
CA SER A 93 -6.57 -3.53 13.63
C SER A 93 -6.01 -2.46 14.59
N LYS A 94 -5.21 -2.87 15.59
CA LYS A 94 -4.66 -2.03 16.67
C LYS A 94 -3.16 -2.24 16.78
N ASP A 95 -2.40 -1.17 16.64
CA ASP A 95 -0.93 -1.17 16.66
C ASP A 95 -0.33 -1.63 18.00
N THR A 96 -0.90 -1.22 19.14
CA THR A 96 -0.42 -1.68 20.45
C THR A 96 -0.66 -3.17 20.67
N TYR A 97 -1.82 -3.69 20.24
CA TYR A 97 -2.15 -5.12 20.32
C TYR A 97 -1.22 -5.93 19.41
N ALA A 98 -1.04 -5.49 18.17
CA ALA A 98 -0.12 -6.13 17.25
C ALA A 98 1.34 -6.15 17.75
N LEU A 99 1.78 -5.09 18.43
CA LEU A 99 3.11 -5.04 19.05
C LEU A 99 3.25 -6.09 20.16
N GLU A 100 2.25 -6.22 21.02
CA GLU A 100 2.20 -7.24 22.08
C GLU A 100 2.26 -8.65 21.48
N GLN A 101 1.42 -8.93 20.47
CA GLN A 101 1.44 -10.22 19.77
C GLN A 101 2.79 -10.48 19.08
N SER A 102 3.41 -9.45 18.49
CA SER A 102 4.70 -9.59 17.80
C SER A 102 5.87 -9.92 18.74
N LEU A 103 5.69 -9.82 20.07
CA LEU A 103 6.67 -10.33 21.02
C LEU A 103 6.88 -11.84 20.85
N ASP A 104 5.86 -12.59 20.42
CA ASP A 104 5.94 -14.03 20.21
C ASP A 104 6.94 -14.39 19.12
N PHE A 105 7.08 -13.56 18.09
CA PHE A 105 8.07 -13.77 17.03
C PHE A 105 9.52 -13.63 17.50
N VAL A 106 9.76 -12.87 18.58
CA VAL A 106 11.09 -12.63 19.12
C VAL A 106 11.41 -13.51 20.34
N ARG A 107 10.40 -14.16 20.95
CA ARG A 107 10.59 -15.08 22.10
C ARG A 107 11.66 -16.13 21.82
N ALA A 108 11.60 -16.78 20.66
CA ALA A 108 12.59 -17.77 20.21
C ALA A 108 14.04 -17.24 20.15
N SER A 109 14.22 -15.95 19.91
CA SER A 109 15.54 -15.31 19.87
C SER A 109 16.01 -14.87 21.25
N LEU A 110 15.09 -14.66 22.19
CA LEU A 110 15.36 -14.28 23.58
C LEU A 110 15.68 -15.49 24.47
N THR A 111 15.07 -16.65 24.19
CA THR A 111 15.28 -17.89 24.95
C THR A 111 16.55 -18.64 24.58
N ARG A 112 17.35 -18.13 23.64
CA ARG A 112 18.74 -18.59 23.39
C ARG A 112 19.70 -18.15 24.50
N VAL A 113 19.31 -18.41 25.73
CA VAL A 113 20.24 -18.41 26.87
C VAL A 113 21.06 -19.68 26.75
N ASP A 114 22.38 -19.54 26.94
CA ASP A 114 23.39 -20.58 26.80
C ASP A 114 22.93 -21.86 27.54
N GLY A 115 22.79 -22.98 26.82
CA GLY A 115 22.31 -24.27 27.37
C GLY A 115 23.28 -24.91 28.38
N SER A 116 24.24 -24.15 28.88
CA SER A 116 25.32 -24.57 29.76
C SER A 116 25.05 -24.34 31.25
N GLU A 117 23.95 -23.71 31.66
CA GLU A 117 23.74 -23.34 33.07
C GLU A 117 22.83 -24.27 33.90
N HIS A 118 22.23 -25.30 33.30
CA HIS A 118 21.33 -26.21 34.03
C HIS A 118 21.78 -27.66 33.91
N ILE A 119 22.54 -28.10 34.92
CA ILE A 119 22.94 -29.49 35.11
C ILE A 119 21.95 -30.12 36.11
N CYS A 120 21.29 -31.20 35.69
CA CYS A 120 20.41 -31.98 36.53
C CYS A 120 21.19 -32.63 37.69
N PRO A 121 20.53 -33.01 38.80
CA PRO A 121 21.22 -33.63 39.96
C PRO A 121 21.99 -34.92 39.63
N ASP A 122 21.74 -35.53 38.48
CA ASP A 122 22.38 -36.72 37.94
C ASP A 122 23.61 -36.43 37.05
N GLY A 123 23.96 -35.15 36.86
CA GLY A 123 25.08 -34.72 36.01
C GLY A 123 24.75 -34.64 34.51
N SER A 124 23.49 -34.85 34.12
CA SER A 124 23.03 -34.65 32.74
C SER A 124 22.71 -33.18 32.45
N TYR A 125 22.78 -32.78 31.17
CA TYR A 125 22.33 -31.46 30.74
C TYR A 125 20.81 -31.43 30.68
N ALA A 126 20.20 -30.34 31.18
CA ALA A 126 18.76 -30.13 31.03
C ALA A 126 18.39 -30.06 29.54
N VAL A 127 17.55 -30.99 29.09
CA VAL A 127 16.94 -30.93 27.76
C VAL A 127 15.74 -30.00 27.86
N HIS A 128 15.84 -28.80 27.30
CA HIS A 128 14.68 -27.94 27.10
C HIS A 128 13.89 -28.47 25.90
N ASP A 129 12.78 -29.18 26.15
CA ASP A 129 11.94 -29.79 25.10
C ASP A 129 11.18 -28.76 24.24
N ASP A 130 11.02 -27.52 24.69
CA ASP A 130 10.28 -26.47 23.97
C ASP A 130 11.13 -25.19 23.79
N VAL A 131 12.14 -25.23 22.92
CA VAL A 131 12.69 -23.99 22.39
C VAL A 131 11.74 -23.50 21.30
N PRO A 132 11.09 -22.33 21.45
CA PRO A 132 10.17 -21.84 20.44
C PRO A 132 10.90 -21.73 19.09
N THR A 133 10.28 -22.24 18.02
CA THR A 133 10.88 -22.23 16.69
C THR A 133 11.15 -20.80 16.24
N ALA A 134 12.39 -20.50 15.85
CA ALA A 134 12.77 -19.17 15.43
C ALA A 134 12.06 -18.74 14.14
N ILE A 135 11.47 -17.54 14.17
CA ILE A 135 10.82 -16.95 13.00
C ILE A 135 11.86 -16.47 11.99
N THR A 136 11.74 -16.94 10.76
CA THR A 136 12.70 -16.64 9.67
C THR A 136 12.45 -15.26 9.06
N GLY A 137 11.19 -14.84 9.02
CA GLY A 137 10.73 -13.56 8.52
C GLY A 137 9.22 -13.42 8.75
N VAL A 138 8.71 -12.20 8.71
CA VAL A 138 7.30 -11.88 8.98
C VAL A 138 6.62 -11.35 7.73
N ILE A 139 5.48 -11.93 7.38
CA ILE A 139 4.57 -11.42 6.36
C ILE A 139 3.44 -10.68 7.05
N GLY A 140 3.36 -9.38 6.80
CA GLY A 140 2.17 -8.61 7.15
C GLY A 140 2.44 -7.34 7.93
N GLY A 141 1.43 -6.98 8.71
CA GLY A 141 1.09 -5.59 8.98
C GLY A 141 0.26 -5.05 7.82
N SER A 142 -1.06 -5.00 8.02
CA SER A 142 -1.99 -4.45 7.02
C SER A 142 -2.01 -2.93 7.07
N TYR A 143 -2.43 -2.38 8.21
CA TYR A 143 -2.42 -0.94 8.45
C TYR A 143 -0.98 -0.45 8.67
N SER A 144 -0.65 0.71 8.10
CA SER A 144 0.68 1.29 8.17
C SER A 144 1.17 1.48 9.61
N ASP A 145 0.27 1.89 10.51
CA ASP A 145 0.59 2.11 11.92
C ASP A 145 1.04 0.81 12.62
N VAL A 146 0.38 -0.31 12.29
CA VAL A 146 0.76 -1.65 12.78
C VAL A 146 2.13 -2.03 12.23
N SER A 147 2.34 -1.89 10.92
CA SER A 147 3.63 -2.21 10.28
C SER A 147 4.78 -1.41 10.87
N ILE A 148 4.57 -0.12 11.18
CA ILE A 148 5.59 0.75 11.77
C ILE A 148 5.99 0.25 13.16
N GLN A 149 5.02 -0.05 14.03
CA GLN A 149 5.30 -0.51 15.38
C GLN A 149 5.97 -1.88 15.39
N VAL A 150 5.51 -2.80 14.54
CA VAL A 150 6.11 -4.13 14.40
C VAL A 150 7.52 -4.04 13.82
N ALA A 151 7.74 -3.22 12.79
CA ALA A 151 9.07 -3.04 12.20
C ALA A 151 10.09 -2.48 13.20
N ASN A 152 9.66 -1.58 14.10
CA ASN A 152 10.50 -1.06 15.18
C ASN A 152 10.95 -2.14 16.17
N LEU A 153 10.13 -3.17 16.41
CA LEU A 153 10.50 -4.33 17.23
C LEU A 153 11.39 -5.29 16.44
N LEU A 154 10.96 -5.74 15.26
CA LEU A 154 11.61 -6.79 14.49
C LEU A 154 13.04 -6.45 14.06
N ARG A 155 13.32 -5.16 13.80
CA ARG A 155 14.68 -4.70 13.45
C ARG A 155 15.70 -4.96 14.55
N LEU A 156 15.29 -4.97 15.83
CA LEU A 156 16.17 -5.22 16.97
C LEU A 156 16.71 -6.66 16.97
N PHE A 157 15.92 -7.58 16.42
CA PHE A 157 16.24 -9.00 16.28
C PHE A 157 16.63 -9.38 14.85
N GLN A 158 16.80 -8.38 13.98
CA GLN A 158 17.18 -8.55 12.57
C GLN A 158 16.20 -9.44 11.79
N ILE A 159 14.92 -9.47 12.17
CA ILE A 159 13.89 -10.28 11.50
C ILE A 159 13.32 -9.48 10.32
N PRO A 160 13.46 -9.96 9.07
CA PRO A 160 12.91 -9.26 7.91
C PRO A 160 11.38 -9.29 7.90
N GLN A 161 10.77 -8.18 7.48
CA GLN A 161 9.32 -8.04 7.36
C GLN A 161 8.94 -7.66 5.94
N ILE A 162 7.93 -8.32 5.36
CA ILE A 162 7.32 -7.93 4.08
C ILE A 162 5.83 -7.63 4.29
N SER A 163 5.43 -6.36 4.19
CA SER A 163 4.01 -5.98 4.22
C SER A 163 3.36 -6.14 2.86
N TYR A 164 2.09 -6.56 2.87
CA TYR A 164 1.25 -6.71 1.68
C TYR A 164 0.24 -5.57 1.49
N ALA A 165 0.18 -4.59 2.40
CA ALA A 165 -0.84 -3.53 2.34
C ALA A 165 -0.45 -2.17 2.95
N SER A 166 0.65 -2.05 3.70
CA SER A 166 1.02 -0.78 4.33
C SER A 166 1.73 0.16 3.37
N THR A 167 1.08 1.27 3.02
CA THR A 167 1.52 2.20 1.98
C THR A 167 2.14 3.50 2.52
N SER A 168 2.19 3.75 3.83
CA SER A 168 2.75 5.00 4.38
C SER A 168 4.18 5.26 3.87
N ALA A 169 4.45 6.50 3.48
CA ALA A 169 5.76 6.91 2.97
C ALA A 169 6.87 6.80 4.04
N LYS A 170 6.53 6.85 5.34
CA LYS A 170 7.49 6.69 6.44
C LYS A 170 8.25 5.37 6.38
N LEU A 171 7.60 4.29 5.96
CA LEU A 171 8.18 2.94 5.88
C LEU A 171 9.33 2.80 4.84
N SER A 172 9.46 3.78 3.93
CA SER A 172 10.58 3.84 2.98
C SER A 172 11.90 4.32 3.63
N ASP A 173 11.86 4.89 4.83
CA ASP A 173 13.04 5.38 5.54
C ASP A 173 13.88 4.22 6.12
N LYS A 174 14.96 3.85 5.42
CA LYS A 174 15.89 2.79 5.84
C LYS A 174 16.84 3.15 6.96
N SER A 175 16.82 4.39 7.45
CA SER A 175 17.51 4.69 8.72
C SER A 175 16.72 4.16 9.93
N ARG A 176 15.39 4.04 9.77
CA ARG A 176 14.46 3.60 10.81
C ARG A 176 13.91 2.18 10.59
N TYR A 177 13.61 1.83 9.35
CA TYR A 177 12.95 0.57 8.97
C TYR A 177 13.84 -0.26 8.04
N ASP A 178 15.04 -0.58 8.52
CA ASP A 178 16.13 -1.21 7.75
C ASP A 178 15.91 -2.69 7.40
N TYR A 179 14.87 -3.32 7.94
CA TYR A 179 14.45 -4.71 7.68
C TYR A 179 13.05 -4.83 7.06
N PHE A 180 12.43 -3.71 6.69
CA PHE A 180 11.07 -3.67 6.17
C PHE A 180 11.06 -3.57 4.65
N ALA A 181 10.36 -4.47 3.97
CA ALA A 181 9.99 -4.36 2.57
C ALA A 181 8.47 -4.47 2.40
N ARG A 182 7.96 -4.19 1.22
CA ARG A 182 6.53 -4.32 0.92
C ARG A 182 6.27 -4.54 -0.56
N THR A 183 5.30 -5.40 -0.87
CA THR A 183 4.89 -5.68 -2.26
C THR A 183 3.98 -4.59 -2.83
N VAL A 184 3.52 -3.68 -1.99
CA VAL A 184 2.75 -2.49 -2.38
C VAL A 184 3.64 -1.24 -2.45
N PRO A 185 3.32 -0.27 -3.32
CA PRO A 185 4.04 1.01 -3.40
C PRO A 185 3.74 1.98 -2.25
N PRO A 186 4.59 3.01 -2.03
CA PRO A 186 4.31 4.12 -1.13
C PRO A 186 3.18 5.04 -1.61
N ASP A 187 2.47 5.63 -0.66
CA ASP A 187 1.38 6.60 -0.83
C ASP A 187 1.80 7.84 -1.62
N PHE A 188 3.09 8.17 -1.71
CA PHE A 188 3.58 9.28 -2.53
C PHE A 188 3.09 9.18 -3.99
N TYR A 189 3.11 7.98 -4.57
CA TYR A 189 2.63 7.77 -5.94
C TYR A 189 1.10 7.89 -6.03
N GLN A 190 0.38 7.47 -4.99
CA GLN A 190 -1.07 7.60 -4.89
C GLN A 190 -1.50 9.06 -4.76
N ALA A 191 -0.87 9.81 -3.86
CA ALA A 191 -1.08 11.23 -3.66
C ALA A 191 -0.85 12.03 -4.96
N LYS A 192 0.23 11.71 -5.68
CA LYS A 192 0.50 12.27 -7.00
C LYS A 192 -0.62 11.97 -8.00
N ALA A 193 -1.09 10.72 -8.06
CA ALA A 193 -2.19 10.34 -8.93
C ALA A 193 -3.49 11.09 -8.59
N MET A 194 -3.81 11.25 -7.30
CA MET A 194 -4.97 12.04 -6.84
C MET A 194 -4.86 13.51 -7.28
N ALA A 195 -3.70 14.13 -7.09
CA ALA A 195 -3.48 15.53 -7.50
C ALA A 195 -3.59 15.71 -9.02
N GLU A 196 -3.13 14.75 -9.82
CA GLU A 196 -3.30 14.76 -11.29
C GLU A 196 -4.77 14.65 -11.70
N ILE A 197 -5.58 13.84 -11.01
CA ILE A 197 -7.04 13.74 -11.26
C ILE A 197 -7.70 15.10 -11.06
N LEU A 198 -7.40 15.76 -9.93
CA LEU A 198 -7.94 17.10 -9.65
C LEU A 198 -7.52 18.11 -10.71
N ARG A 199 -6.23 18.06 -11.11
CA ARG A 199 -5.69 18.93 -12.14
C ARG A 199 -6.37 18.71 -13.49
N PHE A 200 -6.62 17.46 -13.86
CA PHE A 200 -7.29 17.09 -15.11
C PHE A 200 -8.70 17.69 -15.21
N PHE A 201 -9.46 17.66 -14.12
CA PHE A 201 -10.81 18.25 -14.07
C PHE A 201 -10.82 19.75 -13.74
N ASN A 202 -9.64 20.40 -13.63
CA ASN A 202 -9.48 21.79 -13.20
C ASN A 202 -10.13 22.10 -11.84
N TRP A 203 -10.13 21.13 -10.92
CA TRP A 203 -10.59 21.33 -9.55
C TRP A 203 -9.47 21.97 -8.72
N THR A 204 -9.44 23.31 -8.70
CA THR A 204 -8.39 24.10 -8.04
C THR A 204 -8.72 24.51 -6.61
N TYR A 205 -9.91 24.23 -6.11
CA TYR A 205 -10.34 24.56 -4.75
C TYR A 205 -11.08 23.39 -4.13
N VAL A 206 -10.41 22.66 -3.23
CA VAL A 206 -10.88 21.38 -2.67
C VAL A 206 -10.74 21.36 -1.15
N SER A 207 -11.51 20.52 -0.47
CA SER A 207 -11.33 20.26 0.96
C SER A 207 -10.66 18.89 1.16
N THR A 208 -9.95 18.71 2.27
CA THR A 208 -9.24 17.46 2.58
C THR A 208 -9.74 16.88 3.90
N VAL A 209 -9.84 15.55 3.98
CA VAL A 209 -10.07 14.82 5.24
C VAL A 209 -9.07 13.68 5.34
N ALA A 210 -8.37 13.58 6.47
CA ALA A 210 -7.37 12.55 6.72
C ALA A 210 -7.64 11.77 8.00
N SER A 211 -7.34 10.48 8.01
CA SER A 211 -7.36 9.70 9.25
C SER A 211 -6.16 10.04 10.13
N GLU A 212 -6.36 10.10 11.45
CA GLU A 212 -5.26 10.13 12.41
C GLU A 212 -4.45 8.83 12.33
N GLY A 213 -3.14 8.97 12.22
CA GLY A 213 -2.19 7.88 12.04
C GLY A 213 -1.23 8.13 10.88
N ASP A 214 -0.21 7.30 10.78
CA ASP A 214 0.86 7.43 9.79
C ASP A 214 0.35 7.25 8.35
N TYR A 215 -0.75 6.53 8.14
CA TYR A 215 -1.36 6.43 6.81
C TYR A 215 -2.01 7.75 6.37
N GLY A 216 -3.00 8.24 7.12
CA GLY A 216 -3.79 9.41 6.70
C GLY A 216 -2.99 10.70 6.72
N GLU A 217 -2.17 10.93 7.75
CA GLU A 217 -1.40 12.16 7.88
C GLU A 217 -0.29 12.26 6.83
N THR A 218 0.53 11.21 6.65
CA THR A 218 1.60 11.26 5.65
C THR A 218 1.08 11.23 4.22
N GLY A 219 -0.03 10.52 4.00
CA GLY A 219 -0.70 10.47 2.72
C GLY A 219 -1.27 11.83 2.32
N ILE A 220 -1.96 12.52 3.26
CA ILE A 220 -2.48 13.85 2.97
C ILE A 220 -1.35 14.88 2.81
N GLU A 221 -0.31 14.84 3.64
CA GLU A 221 0.86 15.72 3.49
C GLU A 221 1.52 15.58 2.11
N ALA A 222 1.69 14.36 1.61
CA ALA A 222 2.18 14.11 0.27
C ALA A 222 1.24 14.69 -0.80
N PHE A 223 -0.08 14.55 -0.59
CA PHE A 223 -1.07 15.14 -1.48
C PHE A 223 -1.02 16.68 -1.46
N GLU A 224 -0.90 17.32 -0.30
CA GLU A 224 -0.82 18.78 -0.21
C GLU A 224 0.39 19.32 -0.98
N GLN A 225 1.53 18.64 -0.92
CA GLN A 225 2.73 18.99 -1.69
C GLN A 225 2.47 18.87 -3.19
N GLU A 226 1.90 17.76 -3.66
CA GLU A 226 1.57 17.54 -5.06
C GLU A 226 0.48 18.50 -5.58
N ALA A 227 -0.46 18.89 -4.71
CA ALA A 227 -1.51 19.88 -4.99
C ALA A 227 -0.93 21.28 -5.17
N ARG A 228 0.00 21.71 -4.29
CA ARG A 228 0.68 23.01 -4.41
C ARG A 228 1.46 23.13 -5.71
N MET A 229 2.17 22.07 -6.12
CA MET A 229 2.89 22.03 -7.40
C MET A 229 1.98 22.17 -8.63
N ARG A 230 0.67 21.92 -8.47
CA ARG A 230 -0.34 21.96 -9.55
C ARG A 230 -1.33 23.11 -9.42
N ASN A 231 -1.04 24.08 -8.54
CA ASN A 231 -1.89 25.25 -8.27
C ASN A 231 -3.31 24.85 -7.79
N ILE A 232 -3.40 23.87 -6.90
CA ILE A 232 -4.64 23.48 -6.22
C ILE A 232 -4.58 23.97 -4.77
N CYS A 233 -5.59 24.73 -4.36
CA CYS A 233 -5.74 25.27 -3.02
C CYS A 233 -6.63 24.38 -2.16
N ILE A 234 -6.28 24.27 -0.87
CA ILE A 234 -7.02 23.52 0.14
C ILE A 234 -7.88 24.50 0.94
N ALA A 235 -9.20 24.31 0.92
CA ALA A 235 -10.20 25.19 1.53
C ALA A 235 -10.32 24.99 3.04
N THR A 236 -10.33 23.73 3.46
CA THR A 236 -10.23 23.28 4.86
C THR A 236 -9.58 21.90 4.89
N SER A 237 -8.87 21.61 5.97
CA SER A 237 -8.20 20.34 6.19
C SER A 237 -8.66 19.78 7.53
N GLU A 238 -9.45 18.71 7.47
CA GLU A 238 -10.04 18.07 8.64
C GLU A 238 -9.35 16.73 8.95
N LYS A 239 -9.38 16.33 10.21
CA LYS A 239 -8.84 15.04 10.66
C LYS A 239 -9.90 14.22 11.37
N VAL A 240 -9.88 12.90 11.15
CA VAL A 240 -10.79 11.94 11.80
C VAL A 240 -10.01 10.89 12.58
N GLY A 241 -10.37 10.70 13.84
CA GLY A 241 -9.62 9.92 14.82
C GLY A 241 -10.22 8.56 15.13
N ARG A 242 -9.36 7.69 15.68
CA ARG A 242 -9.62 6.26 15.99
C ARG A 242 -10.71 5.96 17.03
N SER A 243 -11.16 6.96 17.76
CA SER A 243 -12.15 6.85 18.86
C SER A 243 -13.22 7.93 18.74
N MET A 244 -13.36 8.53 17.56
CA MET A 244 -14.38 9.54 17.33
C MET A 244 -15.78 8.92 17.37
N ASN A 245 -16.67 9.61 18.06
CA ASN A 245 -18.08 9.26 18.08
C ASN A 245 -18.79 9.82 16.84
N LYS A 246 -20.03 9.35 16.60
CA LYS A 246 -20.85 9.78 15.45
C LYS A 246 -21.04 11.31 15.38
N LYS A 247 -21.14 12.00 16.52
CA LYS A 247 -21.31 13.46 16.57
C LYS A 247 -20.08 14.21 16.07
N THR A 248 -18.87 13.66 16.27
CA THR A 248 -17.64 14.26 15.76
C THR A 248 -17.58 14.18 14.24
N TYR A 249 -17.97 13.06 13.64
CA TYR A 249 -18.11 12.94 12.18
C TYR A 249 -19.14 13.94 11.62
N ASP A 250 -20.27 14.13 12.31
CA ASP A 250 -21.24 15.18 11.93
C ASP A 250 -20.62 16.60 12.01
N GLY A 251 -19.65 16.80 12.91
CA GLY A 251 -18.85 18.02 13.01
C GLY A 251 -17.97 18.26 11.81
N VAL A 252 -17.28 17.22 11.34
CA VAL A 252 -16.45 17.28 10.12
C VAL A 252 -17.29 17.63 8.90
N VAL A 253 -18.46 16.99 8.73
CA VAL A 253 -19.38 17.32 7.64
C VAL A 253 -19.83 18.78 7.71
N ARG A 254 -20.13 19.30 8.91
CA ARG A 254 -20.45 20.73 9.09
C ARG A 254 -19.28 21.64 8.73
N ALA A 255 -18.05 21.29 9.08
CA ALA A 255 -16.86 22.07 8.72
C ALA A 255 -16.65 22.11 7.19
N LEU A 256 -16.86 20.99 6.50
CA LEU A 256 -16.81 20.94 5.03
C LEU A 256 -17.88 21.85 4.40
N LEU A 257 -19.09 21.88 4.94
CA LEU A 257 -20.18 22.73 4.46
C LEU A 257 -19.94 24.23 4.66
N GLN A 258 -19.06 24.63 5.60
CA GLN A 258 -18.65 26.03 5.75
C GLN A 258 -17.86 26.55 4.53
N LYS A 259 -17.39 25.67 3.64
CA LYS A 259 -16.66 25.99 2.41
C LYS A 259 -17.47 25.59 1.16
N PRO A 260 -18.60 26.25 0.84
CA PRO A 260 -19.52 25.80 -0.22
C PRO A 260 -18.92 25.80 -1.63
N ASN A 261 -17.88 26.60 -1.87
CA ASN A 261 -17.16 26.63 -3.15
C ASN A 261 -16.29 25.36 -3.36
N ALA A 262 -15.90 24.67 -2.28
CA ALA A 262 -15.12 23.44 -2.33
C ALA A 262 -16.05 22.22 -2.36
N ARG A 263 -16.64 21.95 -3.54
CA ARG A 263 -17.53 20.79 -3.75
C ARG A 263 -16.80 19.45 -3.78
N VAL A 264 -15.50 19.47 -4.03
CA VAL A 264 -14.64 18.29 -4.10
C VAL A 264 -13.96 18.07 -2.76
N VAL A 265 -14.08 16.86 -2.24
CA VAL A 265 -13.49 16.47 -0.95
C VAL A 265 -12.54 15.29 -1.17
N VAL A 266 -11.27 15.53 -0.88
CA VAL A 266 -10.19 14.56 -1.00
C VAL A 266 -10.06 13.77 0.31
N LEU A 267 -10.12 12.44 0.23
CA LEU A 267 -10.11 11.56 1.38
C LEU A 267 -8.83 10.71 1.43
N PHE A 268 -8.00 10.95 2.44
CA PHE A 268 -6.89 10.08 2.82
C PHE A 268 -7.20 9.37 4.14
N THR A 269 -8.21 8.50 4.10
CA THR A 269 -8.81 7.88 5.28
C THR A 269 -8.77 6.37 5.22
N ARG A 270 -8.79 5.73 6.40
CA ARG A 270 -9.01 4.28 6.52
C ARG A 270 -10.46 3.93 6.15
N SER A 271 -10.72 2.65 5.92
CA SER A 271 -12.05 2.16 5.54
C SER A 271 -13.13 2.47 6.55
N GLU A 272 -12.82 2.31 7.85
CA GLU A 272 -13.78 2.51 8.93
C GLU A 272 -14.16 3.98 9.02
N ASP A 273 -13.15 4.85 8.93
CA ASP A 273 -13.33 6.30 8.99
C ASP A 273 -14.05 6.83 7.74
N ALA A 274 -13.76 6.28 6.55
CA ALA A 274 -14.47 6.61 5.32
C ALA A 274 -15.96 6.25 5.41
N ARG A 275 -16.27 5.05 5.94
CA ARG A 275 -17.65 4.58 6.13
C ARG A 275 -18.43 5.47 7.10
N GLU A 276 -17.85 5.79 8.26
CA GLU A 276 -18.50 6.65 9.25
C GLU A 276 -18.70 8.09 8.75
N LEU A 277 -17.75 8.60 7.95
CA LEU A 277 -17.88 9.90 7.30
C LEU A 277 -19.00 9.93 6.26
N LEU A 278 -19.12 8.90 5.42
CA LEU A 278 -20.24 8.77 4.47
C LEU A 278 -21.58 8.66 5.18
N ALA A 279 -21.65 7.87 6.26
CA ALA A 279 -22.85 7.76 7.07
C ALA A 279 -23.24 9.10 7.70
N ALA A 280 -22.26 9.94 8.08
CA ALA A 280 -22.52 11.30 8.57
C ALA A 280 -23.03 12.23 7.47
N ALA A 281 -22.45 12.17 6.27
CA ALA A 281 -22.91 12.92 5.12
C ALA A 281 -24.34 12.51 4.69
N GLN A 282 -24.66 11.22 4.76
CA GLN A 282 -26.02 10.68 4.56
C GLN A 282 -27.02 11.22 5.59
N ARG A 283 -26.65 11.26 6.88
CA ARG A 283 -27.51 11.85 7.94
C ARG A 283 -27.77 13.34 7.71
N ALA A 284 -26.78 14.07 7.23
CA ALA A 284 -26.89 15.48 6.89
C ALA A 284 -27.56 15.73 5.52
N ASN A 285 -27.84 14.67 4.75
CA ASN A 285 -28.38 14.73 3.38
C ASN A 285 -27.58 15.66 2.45
N VAL A 286 -26.26 15.53 2.48
CA VAL A 286 -25.33 16.30 1.65
C VAL A 286 -24.49 15.39 0.77
N SER A 287 -24.26 15.82 -0.47
CA SER A 287 -23.44 15.11 -1.45
C SER A 287 -22.23 15.96 -1.80
N PHE A 288 -21.06 15.31 -1.84
CA PHE A 288 -19.79 15.89 -2.25
C PHE A 288 -19.23 15.08 -3.41
N MET A 289 -18.35 15.70 -4.20
CA MET A 289 -17.54 14.97 -5.17
C MET A 289 -16.33 14.38 -4.43
N TRP A 290 -16.44 13.11 -4.02
CA TRP A 290 -15.38 12.41 -3.29
C TRP A 290 -14.22 11.98 -4.20
N VAL A 291 -12.98 12.26 -3.78
CA VAL A 291 -11.76 11.72 -4.39
C VAL A 291 -10.99 10.97 -3.30
N ALA A 292 -11.08 9.64 -3.28
CA ALA A 292 -10.60 8.83 -2.17
C ALA A 292 -9.40 7.95 -2.50
N SER A 293 -8.58 7.75 -1.49
CA SER A 293 -7.44 6.82 -1.42
C SER A 293 -7.87 5.33 -1.40
N ASP A 294 -6.90 4.43 -1.47
CA ASP A 294 -7.11 2.97 -1.44
C ASP A 294 -7.66 2.44 -0.10
N GLY A 295 -7.60 3.26 0.95
CA GLY A 295 -8.29 3.00 2.22
C GLY A 295 -9.81 2.86 2.04
N TRP A 296 -10.41 3.62 1.12
CA TRP A 296 -11.75 3.37 0.58
C TRP A 296 -11.68 2.34 -0.56
N GLY A 297 -10.87 2.61 -1.59
CA GLY A 297 -10.70 1.71 -2.74
C GLY A 297 -12.01 1.43 -3.49
N ALA A 298 -12.19 0.20 -3.98
CA ALA A 298 -13.43 -0.25 -4.64
C ALA A 298 -14.31 -1.15 -3.74
N LEU A 299 -14.34 -0.87 -2.43
CA LEU A 299 -15.05 -1.69 -1.44
C LEU A 299 -16.55 -1.34 -1.36
N GLU A 300 -17.42 -2.33 -1.59
CA GLU A 300 -18.88 -2.18 -1.41
C GLU A 300 -19.25 -1.99 0.06
N SER A 301 -18.47 -2.54 1.00
CA SER A 301 -18.71 -2.42 2.45
C SER A 301 -18.56 -0.99 3.01
N VAL A 302 -17.79 -0.13 2.34
CA VAL A 302 -17.58 1.27 2.75
C VAL A 302 -18.79 2.13 2.42
N VAL A 303 -19.46 1.85 1.30
CA VAL A 303 -20.61 2.61 0.78
C VAL A 303 -21.97 2.05 1.21
N ALA A 304 -21.98 0.89 1.86
CA ALA A 304 -23.19 0.20 2.28
C ALA A 304 -24.09 1.07 3.18
N GLY A 305 -25.30 1.36 2.71
CA GLY A 305 -26.28 2.23 3.36
C GLY A 305 -26.05 3.73 3.17
N SER A 306 -25.11 4.14 2.33
CA SER A 306 -24.82 5.54 1.97
C SER A 306 -24.51 5.68 0.48
N GLU A 307 -25.13 4.83 -0.34
CA GLU A 307 -24.83 4.69 -1.76
C GLU A 307 -25.12 5.96 -2.55
N ALA A 308 -26.24 6.64 -2.24
CA ALA A 308 -26.64 7.88 -2.91
C ALA A 308 -25.65 9.03 -2.65
N VAL A 309 -25.06 9.10 -1.46
CA VAL A 309 -24.07 10.13 -1.11
C VAL A 309 -22.68 9.82 -1.68
N ALA A 310 -22.38 8.54 -1.88
CA ALA A 310 -21.16 8.09 -2.54
C ALA A 310 -21.23 8.16 -4.08
N GLU A 311 -22.40 8.42 -4.67
CA GLU A 311 -22.58 8.46 -6.11
C GLU A 311 -21.65 9.48 -6.78
N GLY A 312 -21.01 9.05 -7.87
CA GLY A 312 -20.04 9.84 -8.63
C GLY A 312 -18.62 9.79 -8.08
N ALA A 313 -18.39 9.25 -6.87
CA ALA A 313 -17.08 9.20 -6.22
C ALA A 313 -15.99 8.61 -7.13
N ILE A 314 -14.82 9.25 -7.12
CA ILE A 314 -13.60 8.75 -7.76
C ILE A 314 -12.72 8.15 -6.69
N THR A 315 -12.39 6.87 -6.81
CA THR A 315 -11.51 6.19 -5.84
C THR A 315 -10.31 5.61 -6.56
N ILE A 316 -9.17 5.61 -5.87
CA ILE A 316 -7.94 4.98 -6.36
C ILE A 316 -7.72 3.69 -5.59
N GLU A 317 -7.27 2.65 -6.26
CA GLU A 317 -6.86 1.41 -5.61
C GLU A 317 -5.65 0.82 -6.34
N LEU A 318 -4.86 0.03 -5.62
CA LEU A 318 -3.72 -0.67 -6.19
C LEU A 318 -4.16 -1.57 -7.35
N ALA A 319 -3.37 -1.56 -8.43
CA ALA A 319 -3.65 -2.39 -9.57
C ALA A 319 -3.31 -3.85 -9.26
N ALA A 320 -4.34 -4.63 -8.96
CA ALA A 320 -4.26 -6.06 -8.76
C ALA A 320 -5.08 -6.83 -9.82
N TYR A 321 -4.82 -8.13 -9.91
CA TYR A 321 -5.58 -9.06 -10.75
C TYR A 321 -6.16 -10.17 -9.87
N PRO A 322 -7.40 -10.63 -10.15
CA PRO A 322 -8.01 -11.70 -9.37
C PRO A 322 -7.28 -13.03 -9.62
N ILE A 323 -6.94 -13.74 -8.55
CA ILE A 323 -6.36 -15.09 -8.60
C ILE A 323 -7.51 -16.11 -8.60
N LYS A 324 -7.68 -16.83 -9.71
CA LYS A 324 -8.82 -17.75 -9.90
C LYS A 324 -8.71 -18.99 -9.01
N GLU A 325 -7.48 -19.46 -8.83
CA GLU A 325 -7.09 -20.60 -8.01
C GLU A 325 -7.45 -20.34 -6.55
N PHE A 326 -7.10 -19.15 -6.04
CA PHE A 326 -7.49 -18.68 -4.71
C PHE A 326 -9.02 -18.60 -4.56
N ALA A 327 -9.74 -18.11 -5.58
CA ALA A 327 -11.20 -18.07 -5.54
C ALA A 327 -11.81 -19.48 -5.41
N SER A 328 -11.24 -20.48 -6.09
CA SER A 328 -11.65 -21.88 -5.96
C SER A 328 -11.33 -22.43 -4.57
N TYR A 329 -10.10 -22.20 -4.09
CA TYR A 329 -9.64 -22.58 -2.75
C TYR A 329 -10.57 -22.03 -1.67
N PHE A 330 -10.77 -20.72 -1.64
CA PHE A 330 -11.55 -20.05 -0.59
C PHE A 330 -13.02 -20.51 -0.59
N ARG A 331 -13.63 -20.71 -1.76
CA ARG A 331 -15.01 -21.21 -1.87
C ARG A 331 -15.16 -22.68 -1.45
N SER A 332 -14.06 -23.45 -1.42
CA SER A 332 -14.06 -24.83 -0.96
C SER A 332 -13.95 -24.99 0.56
N LEU A 333 -13.59 -23.90 1.27
CA LEU A 333 -13.43 -23.91 2.72
C LEU A 333 -14.78 -24.09 3.43
N HIS A 334 -14.74 -24.90 4.48
CA HIS A 334 -15.85 -25.22 5.34
C HIS A 334 -15.35 -25.36 6.79
N PRO A 335 -16.15 -24.98 7.81
CA PRO A 335 -15.79 -25.17 9.22
C PRO A 335 -15.35 -26.58 9.64
N TYR A 336 -15.64 -27.61 8.84
CA TYR A 336 -15.27 -29.00 9.11
C TYR A 336 -13.96 -29.44 8.44
N ASN A 337 -13.53 -28.74 7.39
CA ASN A 337 -12.28 -29.06 6.69
C ASN A 337 -11.16 -28.06 7.00
N ASN A 338 -11.48 -26.89 7.56
CA ASN A 338 -10.53 -25.84 7.88
C ASN A 338 -10.32 -25.67 9.39
N SER A 339 -9.88 -26.73 10.06
CA SER A 339 -9.57 -26.69 11.50
C SER A 339 -8.28 -25.93 11.82
N ARG A 340 -7.38 -25.78 10.83
CA ARG A 340 -6.12 -25.04 10.98
C ARG A 340 -6.29 -23.55 11.25
N ASN A 341 -7.43 -22.97 10.87
CA ASN A 341 -7.75 -21.57 11.12
C ASN A 341 -8.75 -21.46 12.30
N PRO A 342 -8.30 -21.02 13.49
CA PRO A 342 -9.13 -20.98 14.70
C PRO A 342 -10.23 -19.91 14.64
N TRP A 343 -10.11 -18.93 13.74
CA TRP A 343 -11.09 -17.87 13.54
C TRP A 343 -12.15 -18.22 12.49
N PHE A 344 -12.02 -19.35 11.79
CA PHE A 344 -12.91 -19.69 10.68
C PHE A 344 -14.34 -20.02 11.13
N ARG A 345 -14.52 -20.58 12.33
CA ARG A 345 -15.85 -20.83 12.91
C ARG A 345 -16.58 -19.53 13.23
N GLU A 346 -15.86 -18.59 13.85
CA GLU A 346 -16.37 -17.27 14.20
C GLU A 346 -16.75 -16.46 12.95
N PHE A 347 -15.90 -16.48 11.93
CA PHE A 347 -16.20 -15.95 10.61
C PHE A 347 -17.49 -16.52 10.01
N TRP A 348 -17.69 -17.84 10.11
CA TRP A 348 -18.85 -18.51 9.54
C TRP A 348 -20.16 -18.10 10.21
N GLU A 349 -20.16 -18.03 11.55
CA GLU A 349 -21.30 -17.57 12.33
C GLU A 349 -21.66 -16.12 11.99
N GLN A 350 -20.66 -15.22 11.90
CA GLN A 350 -20.90 -13.83 11.52
C GLN A 350 -21.47 -13.69 10.10
N LYS A 351 -20.86 -14.38 9.12
CA LYS A 351 -21.24 -14.26 7.71
C LYS A 351 -22.64 -14.78 7.42
N PHE A 352 -22.97 -15.95 7.96
CA PHE A 352 -24.25 -16.61 7.70
C PHE A 352 -25.31 -16.37 8.78
N ARG A 353 -24.96 -15.63 9.84
CA ARG A 353 -25.82 -15.36 11.01
C ARG A 353 -26.43 -16.65 11.56
N CYS A 354 -25.58 -17.64 11.76
CA CYS A 354 -25.92 -18.97 12.29
C CYS A 354 -25.15 -19.23 13.60
N SER A 355 -25.46 -20.32 14.31
CA SER A 355 -24.63 -20.73 15.44
C SER A 355 -24.33 -22.24 15.44
N PHE A 356 -23.08 -22.60 15.74
CA PHE A 356 -22.71 -24.00 15.93
C PHE A 356 -23.38 -24.62 17.16
N HIS A 357 -23.85 -23.81 18.11
CA HIS A 357 -24.63 -24.28 19.25
C HIS A 357 -26.02 -24.78 18.85
N THR A 358 -26.63 -24.15 17.84
CA THR A 358 -27.96 -24.50 17.30
C THR A 358 -27.90 -25.47 16.12
N GLN A 359 -26.71 -25.90 15.71
CA GLN A 359 -26.46 -26.87 14.63
C GLN A 359 -27.01 -26.48 13.24
N ASP A 360 -27.32 -25.20 13.02
CA ASP A 360 -27.90 -24.69 11.77
C ASP A 360 -26.85 -24.17 10.77
N CYS A 361 -25.57 -24.12 11.17
CA CYS A 361 -24.48 -23.61 10.34
C CYS A 361 -24.02 -24.53 9.19
N SER A 362 -24.25 -25.84 9.28
CA SER A 362 -23.68 -26.85 8.35
C SER A 362 -24.25 -26.80 6.93
N ARG A 363 -25.42 -26.16 6.75
CA ARG A 363 -26.14 -26.10 5.47
C ARG A 363 -25.60 -25.02 4.51
N TYR A 364 -24.83 -24.07 5.02
CA TYR A 364 -24.34 -22.95 4.23
C TYR A 364 -23.08 -23.34 3.44
N SER A 365 -22.77 -22.55 2.42
CA SER A 365 -21.56 -22.77 1.62
C SER A 365 -21.07 -21.45 1.06
N LEU A 366 -19.74 -21.29 0.99
CA LEU A 366 -19.13 -20.17 0.27
C LEU A 366 -19.31 -20.27 -1.25
N LYS A 367 -19.77 -21.42 -1.77
CA LYS A 367 -20.05 -21.63 -3.21
C LYS A 367 -21.34 -20.97 -3.68
N THR A 368 -22.34 -20.82 -2.82
CA THR A 368 -23.68 -20.35 -3.19
C THR A 368 -23.83 -18.83 -3.19
N GLY A 369 -22.90 -18.11 -2.55
CA GLY A 369 -22.89 -16.64 -2.49
C GLY A 369 -22.07 -15.96 -3.59
N LYS A 370 -22.27 -14.64 -3.77
CA LYS A 370 -21.39 -13.79 -4.58
C LYS A 370 -20.03 -13.70 -3.86
N PHE A 371 -19.01 -14.31 -4.44
CA PHE A 371 -17.64 -14.20 -3.94
C PHE A 371 -16.98 -12.95 -4.51
N GLU A 372 -16.67 -12.01 -3.63
CA GLU A 372 -15.94 -10.79 -3.95
C GLU A 372 -14.51 -10.91 -3.41
N PRO A 373 -13.51 -11.16 -4.28
CA PRO A 373 -12.13 -11.22 -3.85
C PRO A 373 -11.68 -9.86 -3.34
N GLU A 374 -11.03 -9.84 -2.19
CA GLU A 374 -10.39 -8.63 -1.69
C GLU A 374 -9.27 -8.18 -2.65
N SER A 375 -9.13 -6.88 -2.84
CA SER A 375 -8.27 -6.31 -3.89
C SER A 375 -6.79 -6.54 -3.67
N LYS A 376 -6.35 -6.76 -2.42
CA LYS A 376 -4.93 -6.91 -2.07
C LYS A 376 -4.47 -8.36 -1.91
N ILE A 377 -5.32 -9.34 -2.23
CA ILE A 377 -4.97 -10.78 -2.18
C ILE A 377 -3.72 -11.08 -3.03
N THR A 378 -3.59 -10.47 -4.21
CA THR A 378 -2.40 -10.61 -5.06
C THR A 378 -1.12 -10.20 -4.33
N PHE A 379 -1.16 -9.11 -3.56
CA PHE A 379 0.01 -8.62 -2.82
C PHE A 379 0.38 -9.50 -1.64
N VAL A 380 -0.62 -10.16 -1.00
CA VAL A 380 -0.36 -11.17 0.05
C VAL A 380 0.38 -12.36 -0.54
N VAL A 381 -0.15 -12.93 -1.63
CA VAL A 381 0.48 -14.06 -2.31
C VAL A 381 1.89 -13.68 -2.79
N ASN A 382 2.05 -12.50 -3.42
CA ASN A 382 3.35 -12.00 -3.85
C ASN A 382 4.34 -11.83 -2.68
N ALA A 383 3.88 -11.43 -1.49
CA ALA A 383 4.75 -11.25 -0.32
C ALA A 383 5.27 -12.58 0.20
N VAL A 384 4.40 -13.60 0.28
CA VAL A 384 4.79 -14.97 0.67
C VAL A 384 5.75 -15.58 -0.35
N TYR A 385 5.45 -15.45 -1.65
CA TYR A 385 6.34 -15.92 -2.72
C TYR A 385 7.67 -15.16 -2.75
N ALA A 386 7.68 -13.85 -2.47
CA ALA A 386 8.93 -13.09 -2.38
C ALA A 386 9.83 -13.62 -1.26
N MET A 387 9.25 -13.95 -0.09
CA MET A 387 9.98 -14.58 1.00
C MET A 387 10.51 -15.96 0.59
N ALA A 388 9.68 -16.80 -0.03
CA ALA A 388 10.06 -18.14 -0.47
C ALA A 388 11.15 -18.13 -1.55
N HIS A 389 11.05 -17.26 -2.57
CA HIS A 389 12.09 -17.11 -3.60
C HIS A 389 13.39 -16.58 -3.00
N SER A 390 13.32 -15.67 -2.04
CA SER A 390 14.50 -15.16 -1.34
C SER A 390 15.19 -16.27 -0.55
N LEU A 391 14.43 -17.09 0.17
CA LEU A 391 14.94 -18.26 0.90
C LEU A 391 15.51 -19.31 -0.05
N HIS A 392 14.87 -19.54 -1.20
CA HIS A 392 15.35 -20.45 -2.22
C HIS A 392 16.71 -20.00 -2.78
N ASN A 393 16.85 -18.71 -3.11
CA ASN A 393 18.10 -18.14 -3.60
C ASN A 393 19.21 -18.21 -2.53
N MET A 394 18.86 -17.96 -1.26
CA MET A 394 19.77 -18.10 -0.12
C MET A 394 20.22 -19.55 0.07
N HIS A 395 19.28 -20.49 0.03
CA HIS A 395 19.54 -21.93 0.13
C HIS A 395 20.44 -22.42 -1.00
N ARG A 396 20.18 -22.04 -2.25
CA ARG A 396 21.06 -22.38 -3.38
C ARG A 396 22.47 -21.84 -3.24
N THR A 397 22.63 -20.71 -2.55
CA THR A 397 23.93 -20.07 -2.33
C THR A 397 24.69 -20.73 -1.17
N LEU A 398 24.01 -21.09 -0.09
CA LEU A 398 24.63 -21.57 1.15
C LEU A 398 24.66 -23.09 1.30
N CYS A 399 23.72 -23.80 0.65
CA CYS A 399 23.54 -25.24 0.71
C CYS A 399 23.61 -25.88 -0.70
N PRO A 400 24.67 -25.67 -1.50
CA PRO A 400 24.70 -26.13 -2.91
C PRO A 400 24.64 -27.65 -3.08
N ASN A 401 25.02 -28.43 -2.05
CA ASN A 401 25.17 -29.88 -2.12
C ASN A 401 23.97 -30.66 -1.57
N SER A 402 22.90 -30.00 -1.14
CA SER A 402 21.73 -30.66 -0.52
C SER A 402 20.46 -29.89 -0.81
N THR A 403 19.36 -30.62 -0.97
CA THR A 403 18.00 -30.05 -1.00
C THR A 403 17.47 -29.77 0.40
N LYS A 404 18.01 -30.43 1.43
CA LYS A 404 17.64 -30.19 2.83
C LYS A 404 18.28 -28.91 3.37
N LEU A 405 17.71 -28.40 4.45
CA LEU A 405 18.25 -27.25 5.18
C LEU A 405 19.60 -27.61 5.84
N CYS A 406 20.66 -26.89 5.46
CA CYS A 406 22.01 -27.10 5.99
C CYS A 406 22.32 -26.21 7.21
N ASP A 407 23.39 -26.53 7.95
CA ASP A 407 23.77 -25.83 9.18
C ASP A 407 24.08 -24.34 8.97
N ALA A 408 24.55 -23.95 7.77
CA ALA A 408 24.77 -22.55 7.40
C ALA A 408 23.49 -21.70 7.37
N MET A 409 22.31 -22.33 7.39
CA MET A 409 21.00 -21.68 7.49
C MET A 409 20.29 -21.96 8.82
N LYS A 410 20.98 -22.55 9.81
CA LYS A 410 20.45 -22.83 11.15
C LYS A 410 21.24 -22.07 12.22
N PRO A 411 20.82 -20.85 12.61
CA PRO A 411 19.67 -20.08 12.11
C PRO A 411 19.99 -19.24 10.86
N VAL A 412 18.94 -18.77 10.19
CA VAL A 412 19.06 -17.83 9.07
C VAL A 412 19.60 -16.49 9.57
N ASN A 413 20.65 -15.98 8.93
CA ASN A 413 21.17 -14.63 9.21
C ASN A 413 20.25 -13.58 8.58
N GLY A 414 19.42 -12.93 9.41
CA GLY A 414 18.41 -11.99 8.95
C GLY A 414 18.95 -10.76 8.22
N LYS A 415 20.12 -10.23 8.63
CA LYS A 415 20.78 -9.09 7.94
C LYS A 415 21.16 -9.45 6.52
N ARG A 416 21.79 -10.61 6.33
CA ARG A 416 22.19 -11.12 5.03
C ARG A 416 20.94 -11.47 4.21
N PHE A 417 19.97 -12.12 4.83
CA PHE A 417 18.73 -12.53 4.21
C PHE A 417 17.97 -11.33 3.60
N TYR A 418 17.85 -10.23 4.35
CA TYR A 418 17.19 -9.03 3.85
C TYR A 418 17.97 -8.33 2.72
N LYS A 419 19.24 -8.01 2.95
CA LYS A 419 20.02 -7.17 2.01
C LYS A 419 20.42 -7.90 0.74
N ASP A 420 20.82 -9.17 0.84
CA ASP A 420 21.40 -9.88 -0.29
C ASP A 420 20.34 -10.65 -1.09
N PHE A 421 19.23 -11.05 -0.45
CA PHE A 421 18.22 -11.92 -1.07
C PHE A 421 16.86 -11.26 -1.24
N ILE A 422 16.26 -10.70 -0.17
CA ILE A 422 14.92 -10.07 -0.26
C ILE A 422 14.93 -8.89 -1.23
N LEU A 423 15.83 -7.93 -1.05
CA LEU A 423 15.88 -6.74 -1.92
C LEU A 423 16.23 -7.05 -3.38
N ASN A 424 16.89 -8.18 -3.64
CA ASN A 424 17.33 -8.60 -4.97
C ASN A 424 16.40 -9.64 -5.62
N VAL A 425 15.24 -9.91 -5.02
CA VAL A 425 14.28 -10.84 -5.59
C VAL A 425 13.67 -10.26 -6.88
N ASN A 426 13.58 -11.09 -7.91
CA ASN A 426 12.99 -10.72 -9.19
C ASN A 426 12.39 -11.96 -9.85
N PHE A 427 11.07 -12.03 -9.89
CA PHE A 427 10.35 -13.19 -10.44
C PHE A 427 9.01 -12.76 -11.03
N ASP A 428 8.52 -13.56 -11.96
CA ASP A 428 7.18 -13.39 -12.52
C ASP A 428 6.13 -13.58 -11.43
N ALA A 429 5.18 -12.66 -11.35
CA ALA A 429 4.17 -12.70 -10.30
C ALA A 429 3.33 -13.99 -10.42
N PRO A 430 3.18 -14.77 -9.33
CA PRO A 430 2.47 -16.04 -9.34
C PRO A 430 1.00 -15.83 -9.71
N PHE A 431 0.45 -16.83 -10.40
CA PHE A 431 -0.95 -16.84 -10.88
C PHE A 431 -1.34 -15.62 -11.73
N ARG A 432 -0.35 -14.93 -12.34
CA ARG A 432 -0.63 -13.81 -13.24
C ARG A 432 -1.36 -14.29 -14.51
N PRO A 433 -2.33 -13.51 -15.02
CA PRO A 433 -2.91 -13.77 -16.33
C PRO A 433 -1.82 -13.80 -17.43
N ALA A 434 -1.97 -14.71 -18.40
CA ALA A 434 -0.97 -14.95 -19.44
C ALA A 434 -0.67 -13.70 -20.31
N ASP A 435 -1.61 -12.75 -20.37
CA ASP A 435 -1.53 -11.48 -21.08
C ASP A 435 -0.82 -10.36 -20.30
N THR A 436 -0.34 -10.63 -19.08
CA THR A 436 0.26 -9.60 -18.21
C THR A 436 1.73 -9.87 -17.93
N GLU A 437 2.62 -8.90 -18.18
CA GLU A 437 4.03 -8.94 -17.76
C GLU A 437 4.21 -8.42 -16.32
N SER A 438 3.47 -9.01 -15.37
CA SER A 438 3.56 -8.63 -13.96
C SER A 438 4.75 -9.31 -13.30
N VAL A 439 5.66 -8.50 -12.74
CA VAL A 439 6.89 -8.96 -12.08
C VAL A 439 6.93 -8.42 -10.65
N VAL A 440 7.35 -9.26 -9.70
CA VAL A 440 7.56 -8.89 -8.30
C VAL A 440 9.03 -8.61 -8.09
N ARG A 441 9.33 -7.38 -7.69
CA ARG A 441 10.66 -6.90 -7.27
C ARG A 441 10.51 -5.69 -6.36
N PHE A 442 11.55 -5.41 -5.59
CA PHE A 442 11.62 -4.22 -4.75
C PHE A 442 12.59 -3.20 -5.33
N ASP A 443 12.44 -1.94 -4.93
CA ASP A 443 13.47 -0.93 -5.12
C ASP A 443 14.50 -0.96 -3.98
N ARG A 444 15.46 -0.03 -4.00
CA ARG A 444 16.50 0.09 -2.95
C ARG A 444 15.93 0.38 -1.55
N TYR A 445 14.69 0.87 -1.48
CA TYR A 445 13.95 1.15 -0.26
C TYR A 445 12.97 0.01 0.08
N GLY A 446 13.09 -1.17 -0.55
CA GLY A 446 12.20 -2.28 -0.25
C GLY A 446 10.75 -2.01 -0.68
N ASP A 447 10.49 -1.01 -1.53
CA ASP A 447 9.15 -0.64 -1.97
C ASP A 447 8.77 -1.38 -3.26
N GLY A 448 7.49 -1.76 -3.36
CA GLY A 448 6.92 -2.38 -4.55
C GLY A 448 6.71 -1.36 -5.68
N ILE A 449 6.56 -1.86 -6.91
CA ILE A 449 6.32 -1.02 -8.09
C ILE A 449 4.91 -0.41 -8.05
N GLY A 450 4.84 0.92 -8.18
CA GLY A 450 3.56 1.66 -8.17
C GLY A 450 2.70 1.48 -9.41
N ARG A 451 1.57 0.80 -9.27
CA ARG A 451 0.51 0.72 -10.29
C ARG A 451 -0.85 0.87 -9.60
N TYR A 452 -1.69 1.76 -10.14
CA TYR A 452 -3.00 2.07 -9.57
C TYR A 452 -4.09 2.05 -10.64
N ASN A 453 -5.27 1.63 -10.23
CA ASN A 453 -6.51 1.71 -10.99
C ASN A 453 -7.37 2.83 -10.41
N ILE A 454 -8.05 3.59 -11.29
CA ILE A 454 -9.03 4.59 -10.89
C ILE A 454 -10.42 4.02 -11.13
N PHE A 455 -11.27 4.06 -10.11
CA PHE A 455 -12.65 3.63 -10.15
C PHE A 455 -13.58 4.83 -10.04
N ASN A 456 -14.73 4.74 -10.69
CA ASN A 456 -15.85 5.64 -10.45
C ASN A 456 -17.04 4.84 -9.90
N TYR A 457 -17.71 5.38 -8.89
CA TYR A 457 -18.91 4.78 -8.30
C TYR A 457 -20.17 5.32 -9.00
N HIS A 458 -20.83 4.47 -9.77
CA HIS A 458 -22.00 4.86 -10.57
C HIS A 458 -23.23 4.04 -10.22
N HIS A 459 -24.40 4.66 -10.35
CA HIS A 459 -25.67 3.97 -10.44
C HIS A 459 -25.95 3.58 -11.90
N MET A 460 -26.02 2.28 -12.19
CA MET A 460 -26.38 1.75 -13.51
C MET A 460 -27.36 0.59 -13.36
N ASP A 461 -28.39 0.56 -14.19
CA ASP A 461 -29.42 -0.51 -14.21
C ASP A 461 -30.08 -0.75 -12.84
N GLY A 462 -30.32 0.33 -12.08
CA GLY A 462 -30.93 0.26 -10.76
C GLY A 462 -29.99 -0.22 -9.65
N ARG A 463 -28.70 -0.47 -9.94
CA ARG A 463 -27.70 -0.94 -8.97
C ARG A 463 -26.48 -0.03 -8.95
N TYR A 464 -25.96 0.20 -7.75
CA TYR A 464 -24.67 0.88 -7.60
C TYR A 464 -23.51 -0.08 -7.80
N ARG A 465 -22.46 0.37 -8.48
CA ARG A 465 -21.24 -0.42 -8.71
C ARG A 465 -20.03 0.46 -8.97
N TYR A 466 -18.87 -0.03 -8.59
CA TYR A 466 -17.60 0.53 -9.06
C TYR A 466 -17.35 0.12 -10.52
N GLN A 467 -16.99 1.09 -11.33
CA GLN A 467 -16.51 0.87 -12.69
C GLN A 467 -15.08 1.37 -12.80
N LYS A 468 -14.18 0.48 -13.23
CA LYS A 468 -12.81 0.87 -13.56
C LYS A 468 -12.84 1.85 -14.74
N THR A 469 -12.42 3.08 -14.51
CA THR A 469 -12.24 4.06 -15.57
C THR A 469 -11.09 3.56 -16.48
N ARG A 470 -11.27 3.63 -17.81
CA ARG A 470 -10.34 2.97 -18.74
C ARG A 470 -8.94 3.57 -18.61
N LYS A 471 -7.95 2.69 -18.39
CA LYS A 471 -6.48 2.89 -18.39
C LYS A 471 -6.02 4.28 -17.96
N CYS A 472 -5.57 4.40 -16.70
CA CYS A 472 -4.39 5.25 -16.46
C CYS A 472 -3.33 4.86 -17.48
N PRO A 473 -2.73 5.79 -18.22
CA PRO A 473 -1.68 5.45 -19.17
C PRO A 473 -0.60 4.65 -18.41
N GLU A 474 -0.50 3.37 -18.75
CA GLU A 474 0.58 2.50 -18.31
C GLU A 474 1.87 3.19 -18.74
N ASN A 475 2.60 3.66 -17.73
CA ASN A 475 3.88 4.32 -17.84
C ASN A 475 3.80 5.78 -18.30
N PHE A 476 4.17 6.67 -17.38
CA PHE A 476 4.82 7.96 -17.64
C PHE A 476 6.13 7.75 -18.42
N ASN A 477 6.04 7.21 -19.64
CA ASN A 477 7.18 6.96 -20.53
C ASN A 477 7.62 8.20 -21.30
N GLU A 478 6.95 9.36 -21.12
CA GLU A 478 7.50 10.62 -21.62
C GLU A 478 8.92 10.84 -21.08
N ALA A 479 9.20 10.46 -19.82
CA ALA A 479 10.55 10.53 -19.27
C ALA A 479 11.58 9.66 -20.03
N LYS A 480 11.18 8.53 -20.63
CA LYS A 480 12.08 7.68 -21.41
C LYS A 480 12.44 8.30 -22.75
N PHE A 481 11.47 8.84 -23.48
CA PHE A 481 11.72 9.50 -24.77
C PHE A 481 12.39 10.87 -24.60
N ILE A 482 12.05 11.62 -23.54
CA ILE A 482 12.76 12.83 -23.15
C ILE A 482 14.20 12.49 -22.75
N GLY A 483 14.40 11.46 -21.93
CA GLY A 483 15.73 10.98 -21.54
C GLY A 483 16.57 10.56 -22.75
N PHE A 484 16.02 9.76 -23.66
CA PHE A 484 16.73 9.32 -24.88
C PHE A 484 17.11 10.50 -25.78
N THR A 485 16.22 11.49 -25.92
CA THR A 485 16.50 12.73 -26.67
C THR A 485 17.63 13.54 -26.01
N MET A 486 17.58 13.67 -24.68
CA MET A 486 18.61 14.36 -23.90
C MET A 486 19.98 13.67 -24.04
N TYR A 487 20.06 12.36 -23.81
CA TYR A 487 21.33 11.61 -23.89
C TYR A 487 21.93 11.65 -25.30
N THR A 488 21.12 11.46 -26.34
CA THR A 488 21.61 11.50 -27.72
C THR A 488 22.09 12.90 -28.11
N THR A 489 21.40 13.95 -27.64
CA THR A 489 21.85 15.33 -27.82
C THR A 489 23.19 15.58 -27.14
N CYS A 490 23.36 15.14 -25.88
CA CYS A 490 24.63 15.24 -25.17
C CYS A 490 25.78 14.54 -25.92
N ILE A 491 25.55 13.35 -26.48
CA ILE A 491 26.56 12.62 -27.26
C ILE A 491 26.97 13.41 -28.52
N ILE A 492 26.01 13.99 -29.24
CA ILE A 492 26.28 14.81 -30.42
C ILE A 492 27.14 16.03 -30.06
N TRP A 493 26.84 16.70 -28.93
CA TRP A 493 27.60 17.86 -28.47
C TRP A 493 29.00 17.50 -27.93
N LEU A 494 29.14 16.34 -27.25
CA LEU A 494 30.43 15.83 -26.81
C LEU A 494 31.36 15.47 -27.97
N ALA A 495 30.81 15.01 -29.10
CA ALA A 495 31.57 14.78 -30.32
C ALA A 495 31.89 16.10 -31.06
N PHE A 496 30.96 17.04 -31.07
CA PHE A 496 31.12 18.34 -31.73
C PHE A 496 32.20 19.22 -31.09
N LEU A 497 32.20 19.36 -29.75
CA LEU A 497 33.07 20.32 -29.07
C LEU A 497 34.57 20.10 -29.37
N PRO A 498 35.15 18.88 -29.28
CA PRO A 498 36.54 18.66 -29.64
C PRO A 498 36.82 18.97 -31.11
N ILE A 499 35.93 18.57 -32.03
CA ILE A 499 36.11 18.81 -33.46
C ILE A 499 36.13 20.32 -33.74
N PHE A 500 35.21 21.07 -33.13
CA PHE A 500 35.09 22.52 -33.31
C PHE A 500 36.35 23.29 -32.89
N TYR A 501 36.99 22.90 -31.77
CA TYR A 501 38.21 23.55 -31.29
C TYR A 501 39.47 23.08 -32.03
N VAL A 502 39.53 21.80 -32.43
CA VAL A 502 40.66 21.24 -33.18
C VAL A 502 40.72 21.81 -34.60
N THR A 503 39.57 22.03 -35.25
CA THR A 503 39.50 22.58 -36.61
C THR A 503 39.39 24.11 -36.63
N SER A 504 39.85 24.80 -35.58
CA SER A 504 39.77 26.27 -35.44
C SER A 504 40.55 27.03 -36.53
N SER A 505 41.47 26.36 -37.22
CA SER A 505 42.24 26.92 -38.33
C SER A 505 41.49 26.94 -39.67
N ASP A 506 40.43 26.14 -39.83
CA ASP A 506 39.64 26.07 -41.07
C ASP A 506 38.18 26.43 -40.79
N TYR A 507 37.83 27.69 -41.08
CA TYR A 507 36.48 28.22 -40.89
C TYR A 507 35.42 27.48 -41.71
N ARG A 508 35.79 26.84 -42.83
CA ARG A 508 34.85 26.07 -43.67
C ARG A 508 34.45 24.78 -42.96
N VAL A 509 35.44 24.04 -42.45
CA VAL A 509 35.21 22.81 -41.68
C VAL A 509 34.44 23.10 -40.40
N GLN A 510 34.77 24.19 -39.70
CA GLN A 510 34.09 24.61 -38.48
C GLN A 510 32.60 24.92 -38.74
N THR A 511 32.31 25.68 -39.79
CA THR A 511 30.93 26.05 -40.17
C THR A 511 30.14 24.81 -40.59
N THR A 512 30.71 23.93 -41.42
CA THR A 512 30.06 22.70 -41.87
C THR A 512 29.75 21.76 -40.70
N THR A 513 30.70 21.57 -39.77
CA THR A 513 30.50 20.70 -38.61
C THR A 513 29.40 21.25 -37.68
N MET A 514 29.37 22.57 -37.45
CA MET A 514 28.31 23.20 -36.66
C MET A 514 26.93 23.02 -37.29
N CYS A 515 26.79 23.23 -38.61
CA CYS A 515 25.53 23.01 -39.31
C CYS A 515 25.05 21.56 -39.18
N ILE A 516 25.94 20.58 -39.37
CA ILE A 516 25.60 19.16 -39.26
C ILE A 516 25.14 18.81 -37.84
N SER A 517 25.87 19.24 -36.81
CA SER A 517 25.53 18.94 -35.41
C SER A 517 24.18 19.54 -35.01
N VAL A 518 23.91 20.80 -35.38
CA VAL A 518 22.63 21.46 -35.08
C VAL A 518 21.47 20.79 -35.82
N SER A 519 21.63 20.48 -37.11
CA SER A 519 20.61 19.77 -37.90
C SER A 519 20.34 18.36 -37.35
N LEU A 520 21.39 17.64 -36.94
CA LEU A 520 21.27 16.30 -36.37
C LEU A 520 20.55 16.34 -35.01
N SER A 521 20.90 17.26 -34.11
CA SER A 521 20.19 17.45 -32.84
C SER A 521 18.70 17.77 -33.06
N GLY A 522 18.39 18.67 -33.99
CA GLY A 522 16.99 18.99 -34.34
C GLY A 522 16.23 17.78 -34.88
N THR A 523 16.87 16.98 -35.73
CA THR A 523 16.28 15.76 -36.30
C THR A 523 16.01 14.70 -35.23
N VAL A 524 16.93 14.53 -34.27
CA VAL A 524 16.75 13.61 -33.14
C VAL A 524 15.58 14.04 -32.24
N VAL A 525 15.46 15.33 -31.94
CA VAL A 525 14.34 15.87 -31.13
C VAL A 525 13.01 15.63 -31.84
N LEU A 526 12.93 15.95 -33.13
CA LEU A 526 11.72 15.72 -33.93
C LEU A 526 11.40 14.24 -34.05
N GLY A 527 12.37 13.38 -34.36
CA GLY A 527 12.14 11.94 -34.50
C GLY A 527 11.70 11.30 -33.18
N CYS A 528 12.44 11.55 -32.08
CA CYS A 528 12.19 10.86 -30.82
C CYS A 528 10.91 11.32 -30.12
N LEU A 529 10.51 12.59 -30.28
CA LEU A 529 9.30 13.12 -29.63
C LEU A 529 8.05 13.03 -30.53
N PHE A 530 8.20 13.17 -31.85
CA PHE A 530 7.07 13.30 -32.76
C PHE A 530 6.72 11.99 -33.49
N THR A 531 7.68 11.13 -33.82
CA THR A 531 7.41 9.85 -34.49
C THR A 531 6.49 8.92 -33.67
N PRO A 532 6.64 8.80 -32.33
CA PRO A 532 5.70 8.01 -31.53
C PRO A 532 4.26 8.56 -31.60
N LYS A 533 4.12 9.90 -31.60
CA LYS A 533 2.82 10.57 -31.70
C LYS A 533 2.20 10.38 -33.08
N LEU A 534 2.98 10.51 -34.15
CA LEU A 534 2.55 10.26 -35.54
C LEU A 534 2.16 8.79 -35.75
N HIS A 535 2.91 7.85 -35.18
CA HIS A 535 2.59 6.43 -35.27
C HIS A 535 1.23 6.11 -34.61
N ILE A 536 0.95 6.71 -33.45
CA ILE A 536 -0.36 6.57 -32.79
C ILE A 536 -1.45 7.18 -33.68
N ILE A 537 -1.22 8.38 -34.23
CA ILE A 537 -2.20 9.07 -35.09
C ILE A 537 -2.55 8.23 -36.33
N LEU A 538 -1.56 7.63 -36.99
CA LEU A 538 -1.75 6.94 -38.27
C LEU A 538 -2.14 5.47 -38.13
N PHE A 539 -1.55 4.74 -37.18
CA PHE A 539 -1.67 3.27 -37.09
C PHE A 539 -2.48 2.78 -35.89
N GLN A 540 -2.84 3.65 -34.96
CA GLN A 540 -3.69 3.30 -33.81
C GLN A 540 -4.84 4.31 -33.62
N PRO A 541 -5.74 4.49 -34.62
CA PRO A 541 -6.83 5.46 -34.56
C PRO A 541 -7.78 5.25 -33.36
N GLN A 542 -7.89 4.02 -32.85
CA GLN A 542 -8.61 3.69 -31.61
C GLN A 542 -8.04 4.34 -30.33
N LYS A 543 -6.81 4.87 -30.38
CA LYS A 543 -6.17 5.65 -29.30
C LYS A 543 -6.24 7.16 -29.53
N ASN A 544 -6.71 7.62 -30.69
CA ASN A 544 -6.90 9.04 -30.96
C ASN A 544 -8.21 9.50 -30.30
N VAL A 545 -8.11 10.31 -29.24
CA VAL A 545 -9.28 10.88 -28.57
C VAL A 545 -9.92 11.93 -29.47
N ALA A 546 -11.02 11.57 -30.13
CA ALA A 546 -11.91 12.53 -30.79
C ALA A 546 -12.98 13.01 -29.81
N SER A 547 -12.58 13.79 -28.79
CA SER A 547 -13.54 14.58 -28.00
C SER A 547 -12.84 15.74 -27.30
N HIS A 548 -12.39 16.71 -28.08
CA HIS A 548 -12.22 18.10 -27.66
C HIS A 548 -12.25 18.98 -28.93
N ARG A 549 -13.41 19.04 -29.57
CA ARG A 549 -13.79 20.20 -30.37
C ARG A 549 -14.97 20.87 -29.65
N VAL A 550 -14.65 21.64 -28.62
CA VAL A 550 -15.52 22.77 -28.26
C VAL A 550 -15.42 23.72 -29.45
N GLY A 551 -16.53 23.93 -30.15
CA GLY A 551 -16.61 24.90 -31.24
C GLY A 551 -16.27 26.29 -30.71
N THR A 552 -15.09 26.77 -31.04
CA THR A 552 -14.73 28.18 -30.87
C THR A 552 -15.52 28.95 -31.92
N ALA A 553 -16.68 29.48 -31.53
CA ALA A 553 -17.33 30.54 -32.28
C ALA A 553 -16.33 31.70 -32.37
N ARG A 554 -15.80 31.91 -33.57
CA ARG A 554 -14.95 33.05 -33.90
C ARG A 554 -15.78 34.32 -33.78
N PHE A 555 -15.60 35.08 -32.69
CA PHE A 555 -15.88 36.51 -32.72
C PHE A 555 -14.64 37.20 -33.30
N SER A 556 -14.70 37.48 -34.59
CA SER A 556 -13.78 38.36 -35.29
C SER A 556 -14.01 39.80 -34.86
N VAL A 557 -12.96 40.42 -34.32
CA VAL A 557 -12.87 41.86 -34.06
C VAL A 557 -12.72 42.58 -35.41
N ALA A 558 -13.68 43.44 -35.74
CA ALA A 558 -13.50 44.51 -36.71
C ALA A 558 -13.87 45.83 -36.02
N ALA A 559 -12.92 46.76 -36.00
CA ALA A 559 -13.07 48.09 -35.45
C ALA A 559 -13.84 49.00 -36.41
N ALA A 560 -14.83 49.74 -35.90
CA ALA A 560 -15.27 51.04 -36.42
C ALA A 560 -16.15 51.79 -35.39
N SER A 561 -15.64 52.95 -34.95
CA SER A 561 -16.31 54.22 -34.60
C SER A 561 -17.59 54.32 -33.75
N SER A 562 -17.46 55.11 -32.67
CA SER A 562 -18.37 56.14 -32.11
C SER A 562 -19.82 55.78 -31.70
N SER A 563 -20.13 55.88 -30.39
CA SER A 563 -20.98 56.95 -29.79
C SER A 563 -21.56 56.58 -28.41
N GLN A 564 -21.34 57.48 -27.43
CA GLN A 564 -22.20 57.91 -26.32
C GLN A 564 -23.03 56.93 -25.43
N SER A 565 -22.71 57.02 -24.13
CA SER A 565 -23.61 57.39 -22.99
C SER A 565 -24.21 56.32 -22.05
N HIS A 566 -24.20 56.74 -20.77
CA HIS A 566 -25.03 56.38 -19.60
C HIS A 566 -24.79 55.09 -18.79
N GLY A 567 -23.89 55.22 -17.80
CA GLY A 567 -24.09 55.11 -16.34
C GLY A 567 -25.09 54.13 -15.72
N SER A 568 -24.60 53.33 -14.75
CA SER A 568 -25.07 53.35 -13.35
C SER A 568 -24.05 52.73 -12.38
N ALA A 569 -23.90 53.35 -11.21
CA ALA A 569 -23.10 52.94 -10.04
C ALA A 569 -23.83 51.82 -9.26
N SER A 570 -23.35 51.02 -8.30
CA SER A 570 -22.16 50.84 -7.42
C SER A 570 -22.41 49.50 -6.66
N PRO A 571 -21.66 49.04 -5.64
CA PRO A 571 -20.22 49.06 -5.36
C PRO A 571 -19.63 47.63 -5.28
N TYR A 572 -18.40 47.43 -5.76
CA TYR A 572 -17.59 46.26 -5.41
C TYR A 572 -16.70 46.65 -4.23
N VAL A 573 -16.81 45.92 -3.12
CA VAL A 573 -15.89 46.00 -1.97
C VAL A 573 -14.71 45.07 -2.26
N PRO A 574 -13.46 45.55 -2.39
CA PRO A 574 -12.32 44.66 -2.51
C PRO A 574 -11.81 44.26 -1.12
N THR A 575 -11.87 42.97 -0.82
CA THR A 575 -11.18 42.36 0.32
C THR A 575 -9.69 42.25 -0.03
N VAL A 576 -8.86 42.97 0.72
CA VAL A 576 -7.40 43.00 0.60
C VAL A 576 -6.80 41.78 1.30
N CYS A 577 -5.90 41.07 0.61
CA CYS A 577 -4.92 40.15 1.22
C CYS A 577 -3.51 40.66 0.91
N ASN A 578 -2.59 40.44 1.87
CA ASN A 578 -1.20 40.89 1.98
C ASN A 578 -0.96 42.34 2.44
N GLY A 579 -0.90 42.49 3.77
CA GLY A 579 -0.28 43.65 4.40
C GLY A 579 1.24 43.67 4.22
N ARG A 580 1.71 44.69 3.47
CA ARG A 580 3.07 45.28 3.39
C ARG A 580 4.17 44.42 2.76
N GLU A 581 5.17 44.99 2.10
CA GLU A 581 5.43 46.27 1.44
C GLU A 581 6.58 45.91 0.48
N VAL A 582 6.43 46.13 -0.82
CA VAL A 582 7.54 45.97 -1.78
C VAL A 582 7.98 47.37 -2.16
N VAL A 583 9.12 47.78 -1.62
CA VAL A 583 9.83 48.98 -2.05
C VAL A 583 10.63 48.59 -3.28
N ASP A 584 10.19 49.09 -4.44
CA ASP A 584 10.98 49.06 -5.66
C ASP A 584 12.27 49.86 -5.47
N SER A 585 13.38 49.28 -5.89
CA SER A 585 14.60 50.02 -6.18
C SER A 585 15.27 49.37 -7.38
N THR A 586 14.87 49.82 -8.56
CA THR A 586 15.69 49.73 -9.76
C THR A 586 16.82 50.74 -9.61
N THR A 587 18.08 50.28 -9.53
CA THR A 587 19.26 50.95 -10.13
C THR A 587 20.54 50.14 -9.93
N SER A 588 21.20 49.90 -11.06
CA SER A 588 22.66 49.99 -11.26
C SER A 588 23.61 48.89 -10.76
N SER A 589 24.26 48.27 -11.75
CA SER A 589 25.71 47.96 -11.83
C SER A 589 26.36 47.10 -10.75
N LEU A 590 26.59 45.82 -11.04
CA LEU A 590 27.85 45.23 -11.56
C LEU A 590 27.68 43.71 -11.70
#